data_AF-U2ETM3-F1
#
_entry.id   AF-U2ETM3-F1
#
_cell.length_a   1.000
_cell.length_b   1.000
_cell.length_c   1.000
_cell.angle_alpha   90.00
_cell.angle_beta   90.00
_cell.angle_gamma   90.00
#
_symmetry.space_group_name_H-M   'P 1'
#
loop_
_entity.id
_entity.type
_entity.pdbx_description
1 polymer ?
#
loop_
_entity_poly.entity_id
_entity_poly.type
_entity_poly.pdbx_seq_one_letter_code
_entity_poly.pdbx_strand_id
1 'polypeptide(L)'
;MGVIFTSWGALKAAIQKECEEALQEAMEKSYEDTKNNVNDFYTVPEGDYHRIGALKESPTMFVSGMSGELSLNTGYGYSPAGRDTNTIYNYAESGGLIGNGGFWMKTEADVQKNINESFGKRFK
;
A
#
# COMPACT_ATOMS: atom_id res chain seq x y z
N MET A 1 -28.70 15.89 -0.72
CA MET A 1 -29.84 15.86 0.22
C MET A 1 -29.22 15.79 1.62
N GLY A 2 -29.38 16.81 2.46
CA GLY A 2 -28.79 16.79 3.81
C GLY A 2 -29.49 15.77 4.71
N VAL A 3 -28.72 15.00 5.47
CA VAL A 3 -29.25 14.06 6.47
C VAL A 3 -29.47 14.84 7.77
N ILE A 4 -30.66 14.74 8.37
CA ILE A 4 -30.97 15.33 9.68
C ILE A 4 -30.76 14.25 10.74
N PHE A 5 -29.87 14.51 11.69
CA PHE A 5 -29.60 13.61 12.80
C PHE A 5 -30.42 14.01 14.03
N THR A 6 -31.07 13.04 14.66
CA THR A 6 -31.94 13.26 15.82
C THR A 6 -31.19 13.22 17.16
N SER A 7 -29.89 12.89 17.15
CA SER A 7 -29.03 12.89 18.34
C SER A 7 -27.55 13.08 17.99
N TRP A 8 -26.76 13.53 18.96
CA TRP A 8 -25.29 13.59 18.84
C TRP A 8 -24.66 12.22 18.57
N GLY A 9 -25.19 11.16 19.21
CA GLY A 9 -24.71 9.80 18.98
C GLY A 9 -24.93 9.34 17.53
N ALA A 10 -26.08 9.65 16.94
CA ALA A 10 -26.37 9.34 15.54
C ALA A 10 -25.44 10.10 14.58
N LEU A 11 -25.18 11.38 14.85
CA LEU A 11 -24.23 12.18 14.07
C LEU A 11 -22.81 11.60 14.16
N LYS A 12 -22.33 11.30 15.36
CA LYS A 12 -20.99 10.73 15.57
C LYS A 12 -20.82 9.39 14.85
N ALA A 13 -21.81 8.50 14.96
CA ALA A 13 -21.78 7.20 14.31
C ALA A 13 -21.77 7.33 12.78
N ALA A 14 -22.54 8.27 12.23
CA ALA A 14 -22.55 8.52 10.79
C ALA A 14 -21.20 9.06 10.28
N ILE A 15 -20.60 10.03 10.97
CA ILE A 15 -19.27 10.55 10.61
C ILE A 15 -18.21 9.44 10.71
N GLN A 16 -18.24 8.66 11.78
CA GLN A 16 -17.29 7.56 11.95
C GLN A 16 -17.40 6.55 10.80
N LYS A 17 -18.62 6.16 10.43
CA LYS A 17 -18.86 5.27 9.30
C LYS A 17 -18.30 5.83 8.00
N GLU A 18 -18.57 7.11 7.69
CA GLU A 18 -18.03 7.76 6.48
C GLU A 18 -16.50 7.79 6.49
N CYS A 19 -15.86 8.03 7.64
CA CYS A 19 -14.41 7.98 7.78
C CYS A 19 -13.84 6.57 7.55
N GLU A 20 -14.48 5.54 8.10
CA GLU A 20 -14.07 4.14 7.92
C GLU A 20 -14.21 3.72 6.45
N GLU A 21 -15.32 4.06 5.80
CA GLU A 21 -15.53 3.80 4.37
C GLU A 21 -14.55 4.58 3.49
N ALA A 22 -14.24 5.83 3.85
CA ALA A 22 -13.24 6.63 3.15
C ALA A 22 -11.85 6.01 3.23
N LEU A 23 -11.45 5.56 4.43
CA LEU A 23 -10.16 4.92 4.64
C LEU A 23 -10.07 3.59 3.90
N GLN A 24 -11.11 2.75 3.97
CA GLN A 24 -11.17 1.48 3.25
C GLN A 24 -10.93 1.69 1.74
N GLU A 25 -11.66 2.63 1.11
CA GLU A 25 -11.47 2.94 -0.32
C GLU A 25 -10.04 3.46 -0.61
N ALA A 26 -9.50 4.33 0.25
CA ALA A 26 -8.16 4.86 0.08
C ALA A 26 -7.09 3.76 0.17
N MET A 27 -7.23 2.84 1.13
CA MET A 27 -6.31 1.74 1.34
C MET A 27 -6.37 0.72 0.20
N GLU A 28 -7.57 0.33 -0.26
CA GLU A 28 -7.73 -0.59 -1.38
C GLU A 28 -7.04 -0.08 -2.65
N LYS A 29 -7.20 1.21 -2.97
CA LYS A 29 -6.51 1.84 -4.10
C LYS A 29 -5.00 1.89 -3.91
N SER A 30 -4.57 2.29 -2.71
CA SER A 30 -3.14 2.39 -2.39
C SER A 30 -2.46 1.03 -2.41
N TYR A 31 -3.19 -0.05 -2.12
CA TYR A 31 -2.70 -1.42 -2.27
C TYR A 31 -2.50 -1.81 -3.74
N GLU A 32 -3.44 -1.45 -4.63
CA GLU A 32 -3.25 -1.63 -6.07
C GLU A 32 -2.05 -0.83 -6.58
N ASP A 33 -1.91 0.43 -6.17
CA ASP A 33 -0.77 1.28 -6.52
C ASP A 33 0.54 0.70 -5.99
N THR A 34 0.55 0.17 -4.77
CA THR A 34 1.74 -0.51 -4.20
C THR A 34 2.13 -1.73 -5.01
N LYS A 35 1.16 -2.57 -5.42
CA LYS A 35 1.46 -3.70 -6.30
C LYS A 35 2.06 -3.23 -7.61
N ASN A 36 1.57 -2.14 -8.20
CA ASN A 36 2.11 -1.58 -9.44
C ASN A 36 3.53 -1.02 -9.23
N ASN A 37 3.74 -0.23 -8.17
CA ASN A 37 5.04 0.34 -7.82
C ASN A 37 6.09 -0.75 -7.56
N VAL A 38 5.70 -1.84 -6.90
CA VAL A 38 6.58 -3.00 -6.69
C VAL A 38 6.78 -3.80 -7.98
N ASN A 39 5.76 -3.94 -8.83
CA ASN A 39 5.87 -4.57 -10.14
C ASN A 39 6.84 -3.82 -11.06
N ASP A 40 6.87 -2.49 -10.98
CA ASP A 40 7.79 -1.65 -11.76
C ASP A 40 9.24 -2.05 -11.58
N PHE A 41 9.61 -2.58 -10.40
CA PHE A 41 10.95 -3.11 -10.14
C PHE A 41 11.40 -4.09 -11.24
N TYR A 42 10.48 -4.92 -11.72
CA TYR A 42 10.74 -5.99 -12.69
C TYR A 42 10.68 -5.55 -14.15
N THR A 43 10.34 -4.29 -14.44
CA THR A 43 10.29 -3.77 -15.83
C THR A 43 11.67 -3.61 -16.45
N VAL A 44 12.72 -3.55 -15.63
CA VAL A 44 14.11 -3.65 -16.08
C VAL A 44 14.42 -5.10 -16.45
N PRO A 45 15.01 -5.38 -17.63
CA PRO A 45 15.38 -6.74 -18.01
C PRO A 45 16.16 -7.47 -16.91
N GLU A 46 15.84 -8.75 -16.72
CA GLU A 46 16.69 -9.60 -15.87
C GLU A 46 18.05 -9.78 -16.57
N GLY A 47 19.13 -9.58 -15.82
CA GLY A 47 20.50 -9.81 -16.31
C GLY A 47 20.80 -11.30 -16.32
N ASP A 48 22.00 -11.69 -15.89
CA ASP A 48 22.40 -13.10 -15.86
C ASP A 48 21.71 -13.94 -14.77
N TYR A 49 20.87 -13.33 -13.93
CA TYR A 49 20.16 -14.00 -12.84
C TYR A 49 18.66 -14.08 -13.12
N HIS A 50 18.07 -15.24 -12.82
CA HIS A 50 16.64 -15.44 -12.99
C HIS A 50 15.86 -14.95 -11.77
N ARG A 51 14.83 -14.13 -12.00
CA ARG A 51 13.98 -13.57 -10.94
C ARG A 51 12.73 -14.41 -10.73
N ILE A 52 12.50 -14.87 -9.49
CA ILE A 52 11.34 -15.69 -9.15
C ILE A 52 10.05 -14.90 -8.81
N GLY A 53 10.10 -13.56 -8.82
CA GLY A 53 8.92 -12.72 -8.58
C GLY A 53 8.49 -12.55 -7.11
N ALA A 54 9.27 -13.02 -6.14
CA ALA A 54 8.88 -13.00 -4.71
C ALA A 54 8.51 -11.60 -4.18
N LEU A 55 9.24 -10.54 -4.58
CA LEU A 55 8.95 -9.17 -4.17
C LEU A 55 7.59 -8.71 -4.72
N LYS A 56 7.26 -9.03 -5.97
CA LYS A 56 5.98 -8.69 -6.60
C LYS A 56 4.77 -9.29 -5.87
N GLU A 57 4.92 -10.48 -5.32
CA GLU A 57 3.84 -11.18 -4.60
C GLU A 57 3.81 -10.84 -3.10
N SER A 58 4.73 -9.99 -2.62
CA SER A 58 4.86 -9.67 -1.20
C SER A 58 3.97 -8.54 -0.66
N PRO A 59 3.41 -7.60 -1.44
CA PRO A 59 2.54 -6.57 -0.89
C PRO A 59 1.39 -7.13 -0.06
N THR A 60 1.17 -6.55 1.11
CA THR A 60 0.07 -6.86 2.02
C THR A 60 -0.62 -5.59 2.46
N MET A 61 -1.93 -5.70 2.72
CA MET A 61 -2.75 -4.61 3.23
C MET A 61 -3.52 -5.07 4.47
N PHE A 62 -3.57 -4.20 5.47
CA PHE A 62 -4.42 -4.34 6.64
C PHE A 62 -5.23 -3.06 6.87
N VAL A 63 -6.51 -3.19 7.23
CA VAL A 63 -7.38 -2.07 7.58
C VAL A 63 -8.17 -2.45 8.82
N SER A 64 -8.21 -1.54 9.81
CA SER A 64 -8.99 -1.69 11.03
C SER A 64 -9.50 -0.34 11.52
N GLY A 65 -10.81 -0.14 11.47
CA GLY A 65 -11.44 1.13 11.82
C GLY A 65 -10.85 2.28 10.99
N MET A 66 -10.24 3.25 11.67
CA MET A 66 -9.56 4.41 11.05
C MET A 66 -8.04 4.24 10.95
N SER A 67 -7.54 3.01 10.93
CA SER A 67 -6.12 2.70 10.72
C SER A 67 -5.94 1.75 9.54
N GLY A 68 -4.91 2.00 8.74
CA GLY A 68 -4.54 1.17 7.60
C GLY A 68 -3.04 1.04 7.51
N GLU A 69 -2.57 -0.12 7.05
CA GLU A 69 -1.16 -0.43 6.88
C GLU A 69 -0.94 -1.13 5.54
N LEU A 70 0.13 -0.72 4.86
CA LEU A 70 0.71 -1.41 3.72
C LEU A 70 2.08 -1.92 4.12
N SER A 71 2.37 -3.16 3.79
CA SER A 71 3.64 -3.80 4.14
C SER A 71 4.06 -4.77 3.05
N LEU A 72 5.29 -5.27 3.15
CA LEU A 72 5.75 -6.40 2.35
C LEU A 72 5.87 -7.61 3.26
N ASN A 73 5.34 -8.74 2.84
CA ASN A 73 5.50 -10.00 3.53
C ASN A 73 6.95 -10.49 3.40
N THR A 74 7.72 -10.31 4.48
CA THR A 74 9.10 -10.79 4.62
C THR A 74 9.19 -12.14 5.34
N GLY A 75 8.06 -12.74 5.73
CA GLY A 75 7.99 -13.99 6.47
C GLY A 75 8.27 -15.23 5.62
N TYR A 76 8.30 -15.10 4.29
CA TYR A 76 8.75 -16.17 3.41
C TYR A 76 10.23 -16.47 3.66
N GLY A 77 10.56 -17.76 3.82
CA GLY A 77 11.93 -18.26 3.92
C GLY A 77 12.67 -18.18 2.59
N TYR A 78 12.79 -16.98 2.04
CA TYR A 78 13.58 -16.71 0.85
C TYR A 78 14.96 -16.24 1.31
N SER A 79 15.99 -17.06 1.04
CA SER A 79 17.37 -16.71 1.36
C SER A 79 18.28 -16.67 0.13
N PRO A 80 18.02 -15.77 -0.83
CA PRO A 80 18.90 -15.62 -1.97
C PRO A 80 20.26 -15.13 -1.48
N ALA A 81 21.32 -15.85 -1.86
CA ALA A 81 22.68 -15.59 -1.41
C ALA A 81 22.87 -15.57 0.13
N GLY A 82 22.05 -16.31 0.88
CA GLY A 82 22.19 -16.46 2.34
C GLY A 82 21.75 -15.25 3.16
N ARG A 83 21.06 -14.27 2.55
CA ARG A 83 20.50 -13.10 3.24
C ARG A 83 19.01 -13.29 3.48
N ASP A 84 18.45 -12.67 4.51
CA ASP A 84 17.01 -12.71 4.77
C ASP A 84 16.22 -11.85 3.76
N THR A 85 14.93 -12.17 3.59
CA THR A 85 14.01 -11.48 2.68
C THR A 85 13.95 -9.98 2.90
N ASN A 86 13.94 -9.52 4.16
CA ASN A 86 13.85 -8.10 4.47
C ASN A 86 15.09 -7.34 3.99
N THR A 87 16.29 -7.89 4.24
CA THR A 87 17.54 -7.34 3.70
C THR A 87 17.51 -7.22 2.18
N ILE A 88 16.99 -8.23 1.49
CA ILE A 88 16.91 -8.24 0.02
C ILE A 88 15.93 -7.19 -0.51
N TYR A 89 14.75 -7.04 0.11
CA TYR A 89 13.78 -6.03 -0.30
C TYR A 89 14.30 -4.61 -0.06
N ASN A 90 15.09 -4.39 1.00
CA ASN A 90 15.75 -3.10 1.21
C ASN A 90 16.80 -2.80 0.13
N TYR A 91 17.51 -3.80 -0.40
CA TYR A 91 18.36 -3.59 -1.57
C TYR A 91 17.56 -3.31 -2.84
N ALA A 92 16.42 -3.97 -3.03
CA ALA A 92 15.53 -3.68 -4.15
C ALA A 92 15.05 -2.22 -4.10
N GLU A 93 14.62 -1.75 -2.92
CA GLU A 93 14.13 -0.40 -2.71
C GLU A 93 15.23 0.66 -2.94
N SER A 94 16.42 0.44 -2.37
CA SER A 94 17.54 1.40 -2.44
C SER A 94 18.29 1.41 -3.78
N GLY A 95 17.89 0.59 -4.75
CA GLY A 95 18.57 0.46 -6.04
C GLY A 95 19.87 -0.36 -5.99
N GLY A 96 20.08 -1.13 -4.92
CA GLY A 96 21.20 -2.07 -4.77
C GLY A 96 21.06 -3.36 -5.59
N LEU A 97 19.90 -3.59 -6.21
CA LEU A 97 19.63 -4.68 -7.14
C LEU A 97 19.29 -4.12 -8.52
N ILE A 98 19.53 -4.92 -9.57
CA ILE A 98 19.11 -4.55 -10.94
C ILE A 98 17.58 -4.55 -10.96
N GLY A 99 16.99 -3.37 -11.08
CA GLY A 99 15.54 -3.13 -11.05
C GLY A 99 15.23 -1.65 -10.79
N ASN A 100 13.95 -1.29 -10.91
CA ASN A 100 13.48 0.05 -10.56
C ASN A 100 13.08 0.11 -9.08
N GLY A 101 14.02 0.53 -8.22
CA GLY A 101 13.74 0.80 -6.80
C GLY A 101 12.86 2.03 -6.57
N GLY A 102 12.77 2.47 -5.31
CA GLY A 102 11.98 3.64 -4.91
C GLY A 102 10.47 3.42 -4.93
N PHE A 103 10.01 2.18 -4.77
CA PHE A 103 8.59 1.86 -4.79
C PHE A 103 7.87 2.39 -3.56
N TRP A 104 8.53 2.51 -2.40
CA TRP A 104 7.89 3.09 -1.20
C TRP A 104 7.66 4.59 -1.34
N MET A 105 8.62 5.33 -1.90
CA MET A 105 8.46 6.76 -2.15
C MET A 105 7.25 7.05 -3.07
N LYS A 106 7.08 6.24 -4.12
CA LYS A 106 5.91 6.32 -5.00
C LYS A 106 4.63 5.98 -4.25
N THR A 107 4.63 4.88 -3.50
CA THR A 107 3.48 4.44 -2.71
C THR A 107 3.05 5.49 -1.69
N GLU A 108 3.97 6.16 -1.01
CA GLU A 108 3.63 7.22 -0.04
C GLU A 108 2.90 8.40 -0.71
N ALA A 109 3.36 8.80 -1.91
CA ALA A 109 2.70 9.84 -2.69
C ALA A 109 1.29 9.41 -3.15
N ASP A 110 1.14 8.16 -3.61
CA ASP A 110 -0.14 7.59 -4.04
C ASP A 110 -1.13 7.46 -2.88
N VAL A 111 -0.67 7.01 -1.70
CA VAL A 111 -1.48 6.95 -0.47
C VAL A 111 -2.06 8.32 -0.14
N GLN A 112 -1.22 9.36 -0.15
CA GLN A 112 -1.67 10.71 0.17
C GLN A 112 -2.71 11.20 -0.83
N LYS A 113 -2.53 10.92 -2.13
CA LYS A 113 -3.50 11.24 -3.18
C LYS A 113 -4.82 10.50 -2.96
N ASN A 114 -4.77 9.19 -2.72
CA ASN A 114 -5.94 8.33 -2.53
C ASN A 114 -6.76 8.73 -1.29
N ILE A 115 -6.10 9.12 -0.20
CA ILE A 115 -6.76 9.69 0.99
C ILE A 115 -7.51 10.97 0.61
N ASN A 116 -6.84 11.92 -0.05
CA ASN A 116 -7.43 13.20 -0.43
C ASN A 116 -8.64 13.02 -1.35
N GLU A 117 -8.54 12.11 -2.34
CA GLU A 117 -9.64 11.81 -3.24
C GLU A 117 -10.81 11.12 -2.53
N SER A 118 -10.54 10.16 -1.66
CA SER A 118 -11.58 9.37 -0.98
C SER A 118 -12.35 10.19 0.04
N PHE A 119 -11.65 10.94 0.89
CA PHE A 119 -12.25 11.83 1.88
C PHE A 119 -12.92 13.04 1.21
N GLY A 120 -12.30 13.61 0.18
CA GLY A 120 -12.85 14.75 -0.57
C GLY A 120 -14.14 14.45 -1.32
N LYS A 121 -14.48 13.17 -1.58
CA LYS A 121 -15.79 12.80 -2.12
C LYS A 121 -16.91 12.83 -1.08
N ARG A 122 -16.58 12.48 0.17
CA ARG A 122 -17.53 12.27 1.27
C ARG A 122 -17.76 13.53 2.11
N PHE A 123 -16.72 14.32 2.33
CA PHE A 123 -16.74 15.48 3.22
C PHE A 123 -16.61 16.81 2.47
N LYS A 124 -17.53 17.05 1.51
CA LYS A 124 -17.59 18.31 0.74
C LYS A 124 -18.35 19.41 1.47
#